data_AF-A0A2T2THG4-F1
#
_entry.id   AF-A0A2T2THG4-F1
#
_cell.length_a   1.000
_cell.length_b   1.000
_cell.length_c   1.000
_cell.angle_alpha   90.00
_cell.angle_beta   90.00
_cell.angle_gamma   90.00
#
_symmetry.space_group_name_H-M   'P 1'
#
loop_
_entity.id
_entity.type
_entity.pdbx_description
1 polymer ?
#
loop_
_entity_poly.entity_id
_entity_poly.type
_entity_poly.pdbx_seq_one_letter_code
_entity_poly.pdbx_strand_id
1 'polypeptide(L)'
;MEIRGRRLIAALVGCHVLDTSLLFLITTWWKISVHCASVAGAVATLTFAHHHVPGTVLDASPVDGLLLGGGAVLVLAILWARVRSRAHTLGQAAAGTGLGLAPYVELFALARWVGL
;
A
#
# COMPACT_ATOMS: atom_id res chain seq x y z
N MET A 1 19.21 8.92 14.09
CA MET A 1 17.88 8.88 13.45
C MET A 1 17.97 9.10 11.93
N GLU A 2 18.81 10.03 11.46
CA GLU A 2 18.94 10.38 10.03
C GLU A 2 19.29 9.21 9.09
N ILE A 3 20.23 8.32 9.49
CA ILE A 3 20.61 7.14 8.68
C ILE A 3 19.46 6.13 8.54
N ARG A 4 18.68 5.90 9.61
CA ARG A 4 17.52 4.99 9.58
C ARG A 4 16.42 5.54 8.69
N GLY A 5 16.11 6.84 8.82
CA GLY A 5 15.15 7.51 7.94
C GLY A 5 15.55 7.44 6.47
N ARG A 6 16.83 7.65 6.14
CA ARG A 6 17.34 7.55 4.77
C ARG A 6 17.22 6.13 4.20
N ARG A 7 17.50 5.11 5.02
CA ARG A 7 17.31 3.69 4.63
C ARG A 7 15.83 3.35 4.43
N LEU A 8 14.95 3.87 5.27
CA LEU A 8 13.50 3.65 5.15
C LEU A 8 12.95 4.29 3.88
N ILE A 9 13.34 5.53 3.59
CA ILE A 9 12.98 6.21 2.34
C ILE A 9 13.52 5.44 1.13
N ALA A 10 14.76 4.96 1.18
CA ALA A 10 15.32 4.15 0.10
C ALA A 10 14.55 2.83 -0.10
N ALA A 11 14.16 2.15 0.98
CA ALA A 11 13.33 0.95 0.92
C ALA A 11 11.94 1.26 0.32
N LEU A 12 11.28 2.32 0.78
CA LEU A 12 9.99 2.78 0.25
C LEU A 12 10.04 3.08 -1.25
N VAL A 13 11.09 3.80 -1.69
CA VAL A 13 11.28 4.10 -3.12
C VAL A 13 11.54 2.80 -3.91
N GLY A 14 12.35 1.89 -3.36
CA GLY A 14 12.61 0.59 -3.98
C GLY A 14 11.33 -0.24 -4.17
N CYS A 15 10.55 -0.40 -3.10
CA CYS A 15 9.23 -1.05 -3.13
C CYS A 15 8.31 -0.38 -4.15
N HIS A 16 8.20 0.95 -4.11
CA HIS A 16 7.34 1.68 -5.03
C HIS A 16 7.71 1.49 -6.50
N VAL A 17 9.00 1.51 -6.83
CA VAL A 17 9.51 1.27 -8.19
C VAL A 17 9.22 -0.15 -8.63
N LEU A 18 9.45 -1.14 -7.75
CA LEU A 18 9.19 -2.55 -8.03
C LEU A 18 7.71 -2.80 -8.27
N ASP A 19 6.84 -2.36 -7.35
CA ASP A 19 5.39 -2.52 -7.42
C ASP A 19 4.79 -1.81 -8.63
N THR A 20 5.23 -0.58 -8.91
CA THR A 20 4.74 0.18 -10.07
C THR A 20 5.16 -0.49 -11.37
N SER A 21 6.40 -0.99 -11.44
CA SER A 21 6.90 -1.72 -12.61
C SER A 21 6.13 -3.02 -12.81
N LEU A 22 5.89 -3.78 -11.74
CA LEU A 22 5.12 -5.02 -11.77
C LEU A 22 3.66 -4.75 -12.16
N LEU A 23 3.02 -3.73 -11.58
CA LEU A 23 1.67 -3.29 -11.94
C LEU A 23 1.60 -2.89 -13.42
N PHE A 24 2.56 -2.11 -13.92
CA PHE A 24 2.64 -1.74 -15.32
C PHE A 24 2.75 -2.99 -16.21
N LEU A 25 3.68 -3.89 -15.91
CA LEU A 25 3.87 -5.13 -16.66
C LEU A 25 2.64 -6.03 -16.64
N ILE A 26 1.96 -6.18 -15.50
CA ILE A 26 0.74 -6.99 -15.44
C ILE A 26 -0.36 -6.32 -16.26
N THR A 27 -0.53 -5.00 -16.13
CA THR A 27 -1.64 -4.28 -16.77
C THR A 27 -1.53 -4.19 -18.30
N THR A 28 -0.36 -4.44 -18.90
CA THR A 28 -0.24 -4.57 -20.37
C THR A 28 -0.90 -5.85 -20.90
N TRP A 29 -0.89 -6.95 -20.14
CA TRP A 29 -1.46 -8.24 -20.55
C TRP A 29 -2.84 -8.49 -19.93
N TRP A 30 -3.00 -8.11 -18.67
CA TRP A 30 -4.21 -8.31 -17.89
C TRP A 30 -4.55 -7.03 -17.12
N LYS A 31 -5.53 -6.27 -17.62
CA LYS A 31 -5.94 -4.95 -17.10
C LYS A 31 -6.56 -5.03 -15.69
N ILE A 32 -5.72 -5.20 -14.68
CA ILE A 32 -6.06 -5.08 -13.27
C ILE A 32 -6.21 -3.60 -12.87
N SER A 33 -6.90 -3.33 -11.76
CA SER A 33 -7.28 -1.95 -11.42
C SER A 33 -6.16 -1.18 -10.72
N VAL A 34 -5.55 -0.21 -11.42
CA VAL A 34 -4.56 0.72 -10.86
C VAL A 34 -5.12 1.54 -9.69
N HIS A 35 -6.40 1.92 -9.75
CA HIS A 35 -7.07 2.64 -8.66
C HIS A 35 -7.12 1.80 -7.38
N CYS A 36 -7.43 0.50 -7.51
CA CYS A 36 -7.45 -0.41 -6.37
C CYS A 36 -6.03 -0.63 -5.82
N ALA A 37 -5.04 -0.81 -6.69
CA ALA A 37 -3.65 -0.96 -6.30
C ALA A 37 -3.10 0.28 -5.57
N SER A 38 -3.37 1.47 -6.07
CA SER A 38 -2.87 2.72 -5.48
C SER A 38 -3.46 2.99 -4.09
N VAL A 39 -4.78 2.82 -3.91
CA VAL A 39 -5.42 3.05 -2.61
C VAL A 39 -4.99 2.00 -1.59
N ALA A 40 -4.92 0.72 -1.99
CA ALA A 40 -4.41 -0.33 -1.13
C ALA A 40 -2.94 -0.10 -0.74
N GLY A 41 -2.10 0.34 -1.68
CA GLY A 41 -0.68 0.67 -1.43
C GLY A 41 -0.47 1.79 -0.43
N ALA A 42 -1.26 2.85 -0.53
CA ALA A 42 -1.23 3.94 0.45
C ALA A 42 -1.61 3.42 1.86
N VAL A 43 -2.70 2.66 1.97
CA VAL A 43 -3.16 2.09 3.25
C VAL A 43 -2.15 1.09 3.82
N ALA A 44 -1.58 0.22 2.98
CA ALA A 44 -0.55 -0.74 3.37
C ALA A 44 0.70 -0.04 3.94
N THR A 45 1.17 0.99 3.24
CA THR A 45 2.35 1.78 3.68
C THR A 45 2.09 2.51 5.00
N LEU A 46 0.91 3.14 5.14
CA LEU A 46 0.52 3.82 6.38
C LEU A 46 0.37 2.83 7.55
N THR A 47 -0.20 1.66 7.30
CA THR A 47 -0.35 0.59 8.29
C THR A 47 1.02 0.07 8.75
N PHE A 48 1.96 -0.09 7.82
CA PHE A 48 3.33 -0.47 8.18
C PHE A 48 4.00 0.59 9.05
N ALA A 49 3.92 1.86 8.63
CA ALA A 49 4.52 2.98 9.35
C ALA A 49 3.97 3.10 10.77
N HIS A 50 2.65 3.03 10.95
CA HIS A 50 1.99 3.08 12.25
C HIS A 50 2.44 1.97 13.20
N HIS A 51 2.61 0.73 12.70
CA HIS A 51 2.95 -0.39 13.58
C HIS A 51 4.46 -0.59 13.83
N HIS A 52 5.33 -0.12 12.93
CA HIS A 52 6.75 -0.50 12.95
C HIS A 52 7.72 0.67 12.97
N VAL A 53 7.27 1.91 12.73
CA VAL A 53 8.15 3.08 12.71
C VAL A 53 7.86 3.93 13.95
N PRO A 54 8.72 3.86 14.98
CA PRO A 54 8.49 4.61 16.22
C PRO A 54 8.73 6.11 16.03
N GLY A 55 7.92 6.93 16.70
CA GLY A 55 8.01 8.38 16.67
C GLY A 55 7.38 8.99 15.43
N THR A 56 6.43 8.29 14.81
CA THR A 56 5.64 8.86 13.72
C THR A 56 4.52 9.75 14.26
N VAL A 57 4.01 10.66 13.43
CA VAL A 57 2.80 11.45 13.74
C VAL A 57 1.58 10.54 13.99
N LEU A 58 1.66 9.28 13.53
CA LEU A 58 0.67 8.23 13.67
C LEU A 58 0.76 7.47 15.02
N ASP A 59 1.68 7.80 15.93
CA ASP A 59 1.79 7.14 17.25
C ASP A 59 1.00 7.87 18.34
N ALA A 60 0.49 9.08 18.08
CA ALA A 60 0.15 10.03 19.13
C ALA A 60 -1.33 10.41 19.20
N SER A 61 -2.23 9.86 18.37
CA SER A 61 -3.59 10.40 18.26
C SER A 61 -4.69 9.36 18.10
N PRO A 62 -5.87 9.52 18.75
CA PRO A 62 -7.06 8.71 18.44
C PRO A 62 -7.53 8.81 16.97
N VAL A 63 -6.98 9.76 16.21
CA VAL A 63 -7.18 9.91 14.76
C VAL A 63 -6.57 8.75 13.96
N ASP A 64 -5.63 8.00 14.53
CA ASP A 64 -4.86 6.95 13.83
C ASP A 64 -5.76 5.75 13.48
N GLY A 65 -6.64 5.34 14.41
CA GLY A 65 -7.63 4.31 14.17
C GLY A 65 -8.68 4.72 13.12
N LEU A 66 -9.02 6.00 13.05
CA LEU A 66 -9.92 6.54 12.03
C LEU A 66 -9.26 6.56 10.65
N LEU A 67 -7.96 6.83 10.59
CA LEU A 67 -7.21 6.91 9.33
C LEU A 67 -6.99 5.52 8.72
N LEU A 68 -6.64 4.52 9.54
CA LEU A 68 -6.52 3.12 9.10
C LEU A 68 -7.88 2.49 8.82
N GLY A 69 -8.87 2.70 9.69
CA GLY A 69 -10.24 2.22 9.49
C GLY A 69 -10.91 2.85 8.28
N GLY A 70 -10.78 4.17 8.12
CA GLY A 70 -11.25 4.92 6.95
C GLY A 70 -10.53 4.50 5.67
N GLY A 71 -9.22 4.23 5.75
CA GLY A 71 -8.45 3.66 4.65
C GLY A 71 -8.97 2.30 4.19
N ALA A 72 -9.25 1.38 5.13
CA ALA A 72 -9.82 0.08 4.81
C ALA A 72 -11.21 0.20 4.16
N VAL A 73 -12.07 1.08 4.69
CA VAL A 73 -13.37 1.39 4.07
C VAL A 73 -13.19 1.95 2.66
N LEU A 74 -12.22 2.83 2.45
CA LEU A 74 -11.92 3.41 1.14
C LEU A 74 -11.44 2.35 0.15
N VAL A 75 -10.58 1.40 0.56
CA VAL A 75 -10.16 0.26 -0.29
C VAL A 75 -11.38 -0.54 -0.75
N LEU A 76 -12.27 -0.90 0.18
CA LEU A 76 -13.49 -1.64 -0.13
C LEU A 76 -14.44 -0.84 -1.03
N ALA A 77 -14.60 0.46 -0.76
CA ALA A 77 -15.44 1.35 -1.55
C ALA A 77 -14.94 1.49 -2.99
N ILE A 78 -13.62 1.62 -3.18
CA ILE A 78 -13.01 1.70 -4.52
C ILE A 78 -13.14 0.37 -5.26
N LEU A 79 -12.85 -0.76 -4.62
CA LEU A 79 -13.05 -2.08 -5.21
C LEU A 79 -14.51 -2.25 -5.67
N TRP A 80 -15.47 -1.96 -4.80
CA TRP A 80 -16.89 -2.02 -5.11
C TRP A 80 -17.26 -1.09 -6.27
N ALA A 81 -16.78 0.16 -6.27
CA ALA A 81 -17.07 1.13 -7.32
C ALA A 81 -16.56 0.66 -8.69
N ARG A 82 -15.39 0.01 -8.78
CA ARG A 82 -14.84 -0.50 -10.04
C ARG A 82 -15.62 -1.67 -10.60
N VAL A 83 -16.12 -2.55 -9.73
CA VAL A 83 -17.00 -3.65 -10.13
C VAL A 83 -18.39 -3.14 -10.51
N ARG A 84 -18.98 -2.24 -9.71
CA ARG A 84 -20.33 -1.69 -9.92
C ARG A 84 -20.45 -0.84 -11.19
N SER A 85 -19.40 -0.10 -11.54
CA SER A 85 -19.30 0.66 -12.79
C SER A 85 -18.99 -0.21 -14.00
N ARG A 86 -18.77 -1.53 -13.81
CA ARG A 86 -18.35 -2.48 -14.85
C ARG A 86 -17.02 -2.10 -15.53
N ALA A 87 -16.19 -1.30 -14.87
CA ALA A 87 -14.87 -0.95 -15.35
C ALA A 87 -13.90 -2.14 -15.25
N HIS A 88 -14.09 -3.01 -14.24
CA HIS A 88 -13.30 -4.22 -14.03
C HIS A 88 -14.18 -5.37 -13.52
N THR A 89 -13.76 -6.60 -13.77
CA THR A 89 -14.31 -7.77 -13.08
C THR A 89 -13.86 -7.80 -11.61
N LEU A 90 -14.55 -8.58 -10.78
CA LEU A 90 -14.14 -8.76 -9.38
C LEU A 90 -12.70 -9.27 -9.27
N GLY A 91 -12.30 -10.22 -10.13
CA GLY A 91 -10.93 -10.76 -10.15
C GLY A 91 -9.88 -9.69 -10.51
N GLN A 92 -10.17 -8.82 -11.48
CA GLN A 92 -9.26 -7.73 -11.86
C GLN A 92 -9.13 -6.65 -10.78
N ALA A 93 -10.24 -6.31 -10.11
CA ALA A 93 -10.24 -5.37 -9.00
C ALA A 93 -9.50 -5.94 -7.78
N ALA A 94 -9.80 -7.20 -7.41
CA ALA A 94 -9.17 -7.90 -6.30
C ALA A 94 -7.67 -8.13 -6.54
N ALA A 95 -7.25 -8.48 -7.76
CA ALA A 95 -5.83 -8.60 -8.10
C ALA A 95 -5.11 -7.25 -7.98
N GLY A 96 -5.74 -6.15 -8.41
CA GLY A 96 -5.23 -4.80 -8.19
C GLY A 96 -5.07 -4.47 -6.70
N THR A 97 -6.10 -4.72 -5.89
CA THR A 97 -6.04 -4.55 -4.43
C THR A 97 -4.94 -5.39 -3.80
N GLY A 98 -4.85 -6.67 -4.16
CA GLY A 98 -3.86 -7.62 -3.61
C GLY A 98 -2.43 -7.20 -3.93
N LEU A 99 -2.15 -6.80 -5.17
CA LEU A 99 -0.86 -6.24 -5.55
C LEU A 99 -0.55 -4.97 -4.76
N GLY A 100 -1.54 -4.10 -4.55
CA GLY A 100 -1.38 -2.92 -3.71
C GLY A 100 -1.10 -3.20 -2.23
N LEU A 101 -1.29 -4.42 -1.72
CA LEU A 101 -0.89 -4.78 -0.36
C LEU A 101 0.58 -5.23 -0.26
N ALA A 102 1.26 -5.44 -1.38
CA ALA A 102 2.66 -5.86 -1.44
C ALA A 102 3.64 -4.96 -0.64
N PRO A 103 3.53 -3.61 -0.66
CA PRO A 103 4.44 -2.75 0.09
C PRO A 103 4.57 -3.10 1.57
N TYR A 104 3.47 -3.51 2.22
CA TYR A 104 3.53 -3.90 3.64
C TYR A 104 4.45 -5.11 3.86
N VAL A 105 4.31 -6.14 3.01
CA VAL A 105 5.09 -7.38 3.10
C VAL A 105 6.55 -7.11 2.76
N GLU A 106 6.81 -6.31 1.73
CA GLU A 106 8.16 -5.94 1.32
C GLU A 106 8.88 -5.13 2.40
N LEU A 107 8.24 -4.10 2.94
CA LEU A 107 8.79 -3.30 4.03
C LEU A 107 9.01 -4.13 5.28
N PHE A 108 8.11 -5.05 5.60
CA PHE A 108 8.28 -5.98 6.72
C PHE A 108 9.49 -6.91 6.52
N ALA A 109 9.69 -7.44 5.32
CA ALA A 109 10.87 -8.23 5.00
C ALA A 109 12.18 -7.41 5.09
N LEU A 110 12.11 -6.12 4.73
CA LEU A 110 13.23 -5.18 4.77
C LEU A 110 13.46 -4.54 6.14
N ALA A 111 12.53 -4.63 7.09
CA ALA A 111 12.54 -3.91 8.37
C ALA A 111 13.89 -4.06 9.11
N ARG A 112 14.36 -5.31 9.24
CA ARG A 112 15.65 -5.63 9.90
C ARG A 112 16.85 -4.95 9.26
N TRP A 113 16.83 -4.73 7.94
CA TRP A 113 17.92 -4.15 7.17
C TRP A 113 17.91 -2.61 7.25
N VAL A 114 16.72 -2.05 7.43
CA VAL A 114 16.49 -0.61 7.61
C VAL A 114 16.78 -0.18 9.06
N GLY A 115 16.86 -1.12 9.99
CA GLY A 115 17.15 -0.88 11.41
C GLY A 115 15.89 -0.54 12.21
N LEU A 116 14.76 -1.13 11.79
CA LEU A 116 13.50 -1.26 12.52
C LEU A 116 13.44 -2.62 13.21
#